data_AF-A0A7X3HUD9-F1
#
_entry.id   AF-A0A7X3HUD9-F1
#
_cell.length_a   1.000
_cell.length_b   1.000
_cell.length_c   1.000
_cell.angle_alpha   90.00
_cell.angle_beta   90.00
_cell.angle_gamma   90.00
#
_symmetry.space_group_name_H-M   'P 1'
#
loop_
_entity.id
_entity.type
_entity.pdbx_description
1 polymer ?
#
loop_
_entity_poly.entity_id
_entity_poly.type
_entity_poly.pdbx_seq_one_letter_code
_entity_poly.pdbx_strand_id
1 'polypeptide(L)'
;MSSGLPFDPLRRSALKCLAFGGAGTVFVLAGGVLSPMELALAATGKRPSVGSGVPLFLQISDTHIGFNKEANPDVAGTLKQTIDLVNAMPIKPALTIHTGDITHLSKAEEFDHAAQLMSGLNITELHTVPGEHDVTDGPGTEYFNRFGQASGNKGYYSFDHSGVHFVGLVNVMHFKPNGLGGLGDDQLAWLKADLKGHSSSTPIVVFAHMPMWTIYQPWGWGTGDAGEAMTYLQRFGSVTVLNGHIHQIVSKVEGNITFHTARSTAYPQPTAGNGPGPMPLTVPSDQLPRMLGVTSIKIMRHPLAATLTDTTLA
;
A
#
# COMPACT_ATOMS: atom_id res chain seq x y z
N MET A 1 -34.56 -52.21 -9.44
CA MET A 1 -33.38 -52.22 -10.32
C MET A 1 -33.21 -50.79 -10.84
N SER A 2 -32.41 -49.99 -10.13
CA SER A 2 -31.05 -49.53 -10.55
C SER A 2 -31.14 -48.54 -11.72
N SER A 3 -31.14 -47.21 -11.49
CA SER A 3 -30.02 -46.30 -11.17
C SER A 3 -29.00 -46.13 -12.31
N GLY A 4 -28.73 -44.86 -12.67
CA GLY A 4 -27.71 -44.49 -13.64
C GLY A 4 -27.78 -43.02 -14.08
N LEU A 5 -27.65 -42.07 -13.14
CA LEU A 5 -27.22 -40.70 -13.48
C LEU A 5 -25.72 -40.57 -13.15
N PRO A 6 -24.94 -39.87 -13.99
CA PRO A 6 -23.50 -39.81 -13.85
C PRO A 6 -23.09 -39.05 -12.59
N PHE A 7 -22.18 -39.67 -11.83
CA PHE A 7 -21.45 -39.05 -10.73
C PHE A 7 -20.54 -37.94 -11.28
N ASP A 8 -20.82 -36.69 -10.91
CA ASP A 8 -19.85 -35.59 -11.03
C ASP A 8 -19.25 -35.31 -9.63
N PRO A 9 -17.96 -35.63 -9.40
CA PRO A 9 -17.29 -35.42 -8.11
C PRO A 9 -17.05 -33.95 -7.75
N LEU A 10 -17.26 -33.00 -8.67
CA LEU A 10 -16.84 -31.61 -8.48
C LEU A 10 -17.75 -30.79 -7.55
N ARG A 11 -18.97 -31.26 -7.28
CA ARG A 11 -19.94 -30.51 -6.47
C ARG A 11 -19.78 -30.64 -4.96
N ARG A 12 -19.12 -31.69 -4.45
CA ARG A 12 -18.91 -31.86 -2.99
C ARG A 12 -17.56 -31.37 -2.48
N SER A 13 -16.58 -31.14 -3.37
CA SER A 13 -15.33 -30.45 -3.00
C SER A 13 -15.41 -28.93 -3.14
N ALA A 14 -16.33 -28.41 -3.95
CA ALA A 14 -16.58 -26.97 -4.11
C ALA A 14 -17.24 -26.30 -2.88
N LEU A 15 -17.71 -27.07 -1.89
CA LEU A 15 -18.44 -26.56 -0.72
C LEU A 15 -17.62 -26.49 0.58
N LYS A 16 -16.29 -26.70 0.53
CA LYS A 16 -15.43 -26.62 1.74
C LYS A 16 -14.54 -25.38 1.84
N CYS A 17 -14.47 -24.51 0.83
CA CYS A 17 -13.70 -23.26 0.91
C CYS A 17 -14.53 -21.97 0.74
N LEU A 18 -15.87 -22.09 0.71
CA LEU A 18 -16.81 -20.95 0.65
C LEU A 18 -17.20 -20.41 2.04
N ALA A 19 -16.47 -20.75 3.10
CA ALA A 19 -16.90 -20.45 4.47
C ALA A 19 -16.53 -19.05 4.99
N PHE A 20 -15.63 -18.28 4.37
CA PHE A 20 -15.22 -16.96 4.91
C PHE A 20 -14.83 -15.92 3.85
N GLY A 21 -15.71 -15.64 2.90
CA GLY A 21 -15.52 -14.50 1.99
C GLY A 21 -16.79 -14.23 1.19
N GLY A 22 -17.52 -13.19 1.55
CA GLY A 22 -18.77 -12.80 0.91
C GLY A 22 -18.63 -12.65 -0.60
N ALA A 23 -19.72 -12.98 -1.30
CA ALA A 23 -19.88 -12.86 -2.74
C ALA A 23 -19.50 -11.44 -3.22
N GLY A 24 -18.40 -11.34 -3.97
CA GLY A 24 -17.93 -10.07 -4.53
C GLY A 24 -16.42 -9.92 -4.72
N THR A 25 -15.60 -10.90 -4.31
CA THR A 25 -14.14 -10.75 -4.39
C THR A 25 -13.60 -11.27 -5.72
N VAL A 26 -13.27 -10.36 -6.65
CA VAL A 26 -12.39 -10.67 -7.79
C VAL A 26 -10.95 -10.39 -7.35
N PHE A 27 -10.16 -11.45 -7.21
CA PHE A 27 -8.71 -11.34 -7.07
C PHE A 27 -8.10 -11.22 -8.47
N VAL A 28 -7.36 -10.14 -8.73
CA VAL A 28 -6.60 -9.99 -9.97
C VAL A 28 -5.12 -9.98 -9.61
N LEU A 29 -4.42 -11.03 -10.01
CA LEU A 29 -2.98 -11.06 -10.05
C LEU A 29 -2.55 -10.54 -11.43
N ALA A 30 -1.93 -9.35 -11.41
CA ALA A 30 -1.33 -8.63 -12.52
C ALA A 30 -2.28 -8.06 -13.61
N GLY A 31 -2.17 -6.74 -13.82
CA GLY A 31 -2.39 -6.09 -15.11
C GLY A 31 -3.78 -5.52 -15.38
N GLY A 32 -4.06 -4.34 -14.82
CA GLY A 32 -5.02 -3.38 -15.38
C GLY A 32 -6.50 -3.69 -15.17
N VAL A 33 -7.01 -3.38 -13.97
CA VAL A 33 -8.45 -3.18 -13.75
C VAL A 33 -8.73 -1.68 -13.82
N LEU A 34 -9.75 -1.27 -14.58
CA LEU A 34 -10.25 0.10 -14.58
C LEU A 34 -10.63 0.51 -13.16
N SER A 35 -10.03 1.59 -12.66
CA SER A 35 -10.20 1.99 -11.27
C SER A 35 -11.59 2.66 -11.05
N PRO A 36 -12.17 2.60 -9.86
CA PRO A 36 -13.36 3.39 -9.51
C PRO A 36 -13.18 4.92 -9.62
N MET A 37 -11.93 5.43 -9.65
CA MET A 37 -11.58 6.87 -9.80
C MET A 37 -12.17 7.48 -11.07
N GLU A 38 -12.34 6.63 -12.06
CA GLU A 38 -12.80 6.90 -13.41
C GLU A 38 -14.24 7.38 -13.44
N LEU A 39 -15.10 6.71 -12.67
CA LEU A 39 -16.54 6.95 -12.64
C LEU A 39 -16.87 8.17 -11.79
N ALA A 40 -16.15 8.37 -10.68
CA ALA A 40 -16.42 9.44 -9.71
C ALA A 40 -16.03 10.83 -10.24
N LEU A 41 -14.85 10.96 -10.88
CA LEU A 41 -14.39 12.23 -11.42
C LEU A 41 -15.22 12.69 -12.63
N ALA A 42 -15.74 11.75 -13.43
CA ALA A 42 -16.63 12.05 -14.56
C ALA A 42 -17.97 12.67 -14.09
N ALA A 43 -18.43 12.33 -12.89
CA ALA A 43 -19.66 12.86 -12.30
C ALA A 43 -19.52 14.28 -11.71
N THR A 44 -18.30 14.79 -11.50
CA THR A 44 -18.10 16.09 -10.80
C THR A 44 -18.19 17.33 -11.68
N GLY A 45 -18.01 17.21 -13.00
CA GLY A 45 -18.10 18.33 -13.95
C GLY A 45 -17.12 19.50 -13.74
N LYS A 46 -16.30 19.49 -12.68
CA LYS A 46 -15.29 20.51 -12.40
C LYS A 46 -13.99 20.09 -13.07
N ARG A 47 -13.45 20.93 -13.97
CA ARG A 47 -12.10 20.76 -14.54
C ARG A 47 -11.06 21.11 -13.46
N PRO A 48 -10.24 20.17 -12.97
CA PRO A 48 -8.98 20.54 -12.32
C PRO A 48 -7.99 21.00 -13.41
N SER A 49 -6.84 21.58 -13.07
CA SER A 49 -5.87 22.13 -14.04
C SER A 49 -4.66 21.22 -14.38
N VAL A 50 -4.55 20.01 -13.82
CA VAL A 50 -3.45 19.07 -14.12
C VAL A 50 -3.41 18.66 -15.60
N GLY A 51 -2.29 18.87 -16.29
CA GLY A 51 -2.10 18.39 -17.67
C GLY A 51 -2.38 16.88 -17.77
N SER A 52 -3.14 16.46 -18.80
CA SER A 52 -3.38 15.06 -19.09
C SER A 52 -2.06 14.29 -19.21
N GLY A 53 -1.85 13.22 -18.42
CA GLY A 53 -0.72 12.29 -18.57
C GLY A 53 0.41 12.41 -17.54
N VAL A 54 0.31 13.30 -16.55
CA VAL A 54 1.28 13.36 -15.44
C VAL A 54 0.91 12.32 -14.37
N PRO A 55 1.85 11.48 -13.88
CA PRO A 55 1.58 10.63 -12.71
C PRO A 55 1.17 11.48 -11.52
N LEU A 56 0.16 11.04 -10.75
CA LEU A 56 -0.28 11.79 -9.58
C LEU A 56 0.76 11.64 -8.46
N PHE A 57 1.17 10.41 -8.18
CA PHE A 57 2.17 10.11 -7.17
C PHE A 57 2.94 8.83 -7.46
N LEU A 58 4.08 8.71 -6.78
CA LEU A 58 4.90 7.51 -6.66
C LEU A 58 4.66 6.86 -5.30
N GLN A 59 4.54 5.54 -5.25
CA GLN A 59 4.59 4.76 -4.01
C GLN A 59 5.93 4.01 -3.93
N ILE A 60 6.66 4.24 -2.84
CA ILE A 60 7.79 3.43 -2.38
C ILE A 60 7.37 2.70 -1.10
N SER A 61 7.88 1.50 -0.87
CA SER A 61 7.55 0.74 0.33
C SER A 61 8.72 -0.14 0.78
N ASP A 62 8.76 -0.43 2.09
CA ASP A 62 9.60 -1.45 2.70
C ASP A 62 11.08 -1.35 2.25
N THR A 63 11.69 -0.19 2.51
CA THR A 63 13.09 0.08 2.15
C THR A 63 14.07 -0.55 3.13
N HIS A 64 13.63 -0.81 4.38
CA HIS A 64 14.38 -1.51 5.43
C HIS A 64 15.85 -1.09 5.51
N ILE A 65 16.13 0.22 5.48
CA ILE A 65 17.49 0.71 5.61
C ILE A 65 18.10 0.20 6.92
N GLY A 66 19.27 -0.44 6.81
CA GLY A 66 19.92 -1.18 7.90
C GLY A 66 19.96 -2.70 7.71
N PHE A 67 19.09 -3.28 6.87
CA PHE A 67 19.16 -4.69 6.54
C PHE A 67 20.41 -5.02 5.70
N ASN A 68 21.13 -6.09 6.08
CA ASN A 68 22.39 -6.48 5.43
C ASN A 68 22.61 -8.00 5.40
N LYS A 69 21.52 -8.79 5.31
CA LYS A 69 21.58 -10.26 5.31
C LYS A 69 21.48 -10.82 3.90
N GLU A 70 21.58 -12.14 3.80
CA GLU A 70 21.71 -12.89 2.54
C GLU A 70 20.65 -12.53 1.48
N ALA A 71 19.41 -12.25 1.88
CA ALA A 71 18.34 -11.90 0.93
C ALA A 71 18.63 -10.62 0.12
N ASN A 72 19.34 -9.66 0.72
CA ASN A 72 19.91 -8.49 0.06
C ASN A 72 20.95 -7.84 1.02
N PRO A 73 22.26 -7.99 0.76
CA PRO A 73 23.29 -7.41 1.61
C PRO A 73 23.43 -5.88 1.45
N ASP A 74 22.84 -5.27 0.41
CA ASP A 74 22.96 -3.85 0.09
C ASP A 74 21.60 -3.23 -0.29
N VAL A 75 20.73 -3.06 0.72
CA VAL A 75 19.42 -2.41 0.56
C VAL A 75 19.53 -0.90 0.27
N ALA A 76 20.63 -0.26 0.67
CA ALA A 76 20.91 1.13 0.32
C ALA A 76 21.19 1.25 -1.19
N GLY A 77 21.94 0.31 -1.77
CA GLY A 77 22.17 0.21 -3.20
C GLY A 77 20.89 0.01 -4.01
N THR A 78 19.97 -0.85 -3.56
CA THR A 78 18.68 -1.06 -4.26
C THR A 78 17.74 0.13 -4.12
N LEU A 79 17.72 0.83 -2.98
CA LEU A 79 17.01 2.11 -2.86
C LEU A 79 17.63 3.17 -3.78
N LYS A 80 18.97 3.25 -3.86
CA LYS A 80 19.62 4.19 -4.78
C LYS A 80 19.26 3.89 -6.25
N GLN A 81 19.26 2.64 -6.67
CA GLN A 81 18.82 2.24 -8.02
C GLN A 81 17.35 2.62 -8.26
N THR A 82 16.50 2.47 -7.24
CA THR A 82 15.11 2.93 -7.28
C THR A 82 15.02 4.44 -7.51
N ILE A 83 15.78 5.23 -6.76
CA ILE A 83 15.83 6.69 -6.90
C ILE A 83 16.35 7.08 -8.29
N ASP A 84 17.40 6.42 -8.79
CA ASP A 84 17.94 6.68 -10.13
C ASP A 84 16.89 6.39 -11.22
N LEU A 85 16.15 5.28 -11.09
CA LEU A 85 15.04 4.91 -11.99
C LEU A 85 13.94 5.98 -11.97
N VAL A 86 13.52 6.42 -10.79
CA VAL A 86 12.51 7.48 -10.62
C VAL A 86 13.02 8.80 -11.19
N ASN A 87 14.28 9.15 -10.94
CA ASN A 87 14.94 10.36 -11.45
C ASN A 87 15.19 10.32 -12.96
N ALA A 88 15.18 9.16 -13.60
CA ALA A 88 15.25 9.01 -15.04
C ALA A 88 13.87 9.09 -15.75
N MET A 89 12.74 9.00 -15.03
CA MET A 89 11.41 9.08 -15.64
C MET A 89 11.20 10.39 -16.43
N PRO A 90 10.68 10.35 -17.68
CA PRO A 90 10.53 11.55 -18.51
C PRO A 90 9.48 12.52 -17.98
N ILE A 91 8.48 12.01 -17.24
CA ILE A 91 7.46 12.80 -16.57
C ILE A 91 7.48 12.39 -15.11
N LYS A 92 7.67 13.36 -14.21
CA LYS A 92 7.72 13.12 -12.77
C LYS A 92 6.31 13.12 -12.17
N PRO A 93 6.02 12.20 -11.24
CA PRO A 93 4.93 12.34 -10.30
C PRO A 93 5.02 13.63 -9.49
N ALA A 94 3.89 14.14 -9.02
CA ALA A 94 3.85 15.38 -8.26
C ALA A 94 4.37 15.20 -6.82
N LEU A 95 4.15 14.03 -6.23
CA LEU A 95 4.58 13.68 -4.87
C LEU A 95 4.99 12.21 -4.77
N THR A 96 5.72 11.89 -3.70
CA THR A 96 6.05 10.52 -3.30
C THR A 96 5.34 10.18 -2.00
N ILE A 97 4.78 8.98 -1.91
CA ILE A 97 4.35 8.38 -0.65
C ILE A 97 5.28 7.21 -0.29
N HIS A 98 5.64 7.07 1.00
CA HIS A 98 6.31 5.88 1.53
C HIS A 98 5.38 5.13 2.49
N THR A 99 5.03 3.89 2.16
CA THR A 99 4.06 3.08 2.92
C THR A 99 4.70 2.26 4.04
N GLY A 100 5.61 2.86 4.81
CA GLY A 100 6.23 2.24 5.99
C GLY A 100 7.38 1.28 5.72
N ASP A 101 8.00 0.85 6.82
CA ASP A 101 9.26 0.11 6.90
C ASP A 101 10.40 0.82 6.17
N ILE A 102 10.59 2.09 6.54
CA ILE A 102 11.71 2.93 6.06
C ILE A 102 13.04 2.38 6.57
N THR A 103 13.06 1.95 7.83
CA THR A 103 14.23 1.38 8.52
C THR A 103 13.99 -0.07 8.89
N HIS A 104 15.05 -0.79 9.23
CA HIS A 104 14.94 -2.19 9.60
C HIS A 104 14.81 -2.40 11.12
N LEU A 105 15.46 -1.57 11.94
CA LEU A 105 15.55 -1.73 13.39
C LEU A 105 15.27 -0.42 14.14
N SER A 106 14.61 0.55 13.50
CA SER A 106 14.26 1.86 14.08
C SER A 106 15.45 2.65 14.65
N LYS A 107 16.68 2.41 14.18
CA LYS A 107 17.86 3.10 14.73
C LYS A 107 18.01 4.49 14.13
N ALA A 108 18.50 5.43 14.93
CA ALA A 108 18.80 6.80 14.48
C ALA A 108 19.71 6.83 13.23
N GLU A 109 20.76 5.99 13.20
CA GLU A 109 21.69 5.89 12.05
C GLU A 109 21.00 5.36 10.78
N GLU A 110 20.03 4.45 10.91
CA GLU A 110 19.25 3.92 9.79
C GLU A 110 18.32 5.00 9.23
N PHE A 111 17.68 5.77 10.12
CA PHE A 111 16.83 6.88 9.70
C PHE A 111 17.61 8.03 9.06
N ASP A 112 18.78 8.38 9.60
CA ASP A 112 19.65 9.41 9.00
C ASP A 112 20.10 8.99 7.60
N HIS A 113 20.48 7.72 7.44
CA HIS A 113 20.86 7.19 6.14
C HIS A 113 19.68 7.14 5.17
N ALA A 114 18.49 6.72 5.63
CA ALA A 114 17.29 6.71 4.81
C ALA A 114 16.90 8.13 4.36
N ALA A 115 16.93 9.11 5.25
CA ALA A 115 16.68 10.51 4.93
C ALA A 115 17.71 11.06 3.92
N GLN A 116 18.99 10.73 4.10
CA GLN A 116 20.05 11.11 3.16
C GLN A 116 19.78 10.52 1.76
N LEU A 117 19.45 9.22 1.66
CA LEU A 117 19.15 8.58 0.38
C LEU A 117 17.91 9.22 -0.26
N MET A 118 16.80 9.35 0.48
CA MET A 118 15.54 9.92 -0.03
C MET A 118 15.68 11.39 -0.45
N SER A 119 16.63 12.15 0.11
CA SER A 119 16.94 13.51 -0.35
C SER A 119 17.46 13.57 -1.79
N GLY A 120 17.90 12.43 -2.34
CA GLY A 120 18.30 12.30 -3.74
C GLY A 120 17.13 12.19 -4.72
N LEU A 121 15.87 12.10 -4.26
CA LEU A 121 14.70 12.14 -5.13
C LEU A 121 14.51 13.56 -5.69
N ASN A 122 14.30 13.66 -7.01
CA ASN A 122 13.94 14.93 -7.66
C ASN A 122 12.47 15.33 -7.42
N ILE A 123 11.69 14.49 -6.74
CA ILE A 123 10.31 14.76 -6.30
C ILE A 123 10.40 15.19 -4.83
N THR A 124 10.26 16.49 -4.57
CA THR A 124 10.54 17.06 -3.25
C THR A 124 9.40 16.91 -2.24
N GLU A 125 8.17 16.69 -2.70
CA GLU A 125 7.03 16.41 -1.82
C GLU A 125 7.03 14.93 -1.44
N LEU A 126 7.28 14.64 -0.16
CA LEU A 126 7.36 13.29 0.41
C LEU A 126 6.41 13.18 1.60
N HIS A 127 5.52 12.20 1.54
CA HIS A 127 4.58 11.84 2.59
C HIS A 127 4.86 10.42 3.04
N THR A 128 4.89 10.17 4.35
CA THR A 128 5.21 8.84 4.86
C THR A 128 4.22 8.42 5.95
N VAL A 129 4.08 7.12 6.13
CA VAL A 129 3.52 6.48 7.32
C VAL A 129 4.56 5.48 7.85
N PRO A 130 4.62 5.22 9.17
CA PRO A 130 5.54 4.23 9.72
C PRO A 130 5.06 2.81 9.41
N GLY A 131 6.00 1.89 9.23
CA GLY A 131 5.76 0.45 9.35
C GLY A 131 6.17 -0.10 10.71
N GLU A 132 5.94 -1.37 10.99
CA GLU A 132 6.27 -1.92 12.31
C GLU A 132 7.77 -1.88 12.61
N HIS A 133 8.62 -1.96 11.58
CA HIS A 133 10.07 -1.87 11.74
C HIS A 133 10.57 -0.44 12.01
N ASP A 134 9.72 0.57 11.81
CA ASP A 134 10.05 1.98 12.09
C ASP A 134 9.77 2.40 13.54
N VAL A 135 9.05 1.57 14.30
CA VAL A 135 8.54 1.91 15.63
C VAL A 135 8.85 0.88 16.71
N THR A 136 9.86 0.03 16.47
CA THR A 136 10.29 -0.99 17.43
C THR A 136 10.90 -0.41 18.71
N ASP A 137 11.30 0.87 18.66
CA ASP A 137 11.81 1.69 19.77
C ASP A 137 10.71 2.34 20.63
N GLY A 138 9.42 2.19 20.28
CA GLY A 138 8.27 2.57 21.12
C GLY A 138 7.40 3.71 20.57
N PRO A 139 6.80 4.58 21.41
CA PRO A 139 5.96 5.70 20.95
C PRO A 139 6.67 7.08 20.90
N GLY A 140 7.95 7.17 21.29
CA GLY A 140 8.78 8.38 21.25
C GLY A 140 9.84 8.34 20.14
N THR A 141 9.50 7.72 19.01
CA THR A 141 10.45 7.12 18.06
C THR A 141 11.28 8.10 17.25
N GLU A 142 12.41 7.59 16.76
CA GLU A 142 13.22 8.27 15.76
C GLU A 142 12.45 8.57 14.45
N TYR A 143 11.43 7.76 14.12
CA TYR A 143 10.52 8.02 13.00
C TYR A 143 9.80 9.37 13.15
N PHE A 144 9.13 9.63 14.27
CA PHE A 144 8.33 10.85 14.42
C PHE A 144 9.19 12.12 14.41
N ASN A 145 10.43 12.05 14.89
CA ASN A 145 11.37 13.18 14.86
C ASN A 145 11.71 13.63 13.43
N ARG A 146 11.78 12.70 12.47
CA ARG A 146 12.18 12.97 11.07
C ARG A 146 11.00 13.05 10.11
N PHE A 147 9.99 12.21 10.31
CA PHE A 147 8.89 11.99 9.38
C PHE A 147 7.51 12.32 9.97
N GLY A 148 7.42 12.65 11.26
CA GLY A 148 6.15 12.92 11.95
C GLY A 148 5.55 14.30 11.72
N GLN A 149 6.31 15.25 11.16
CA GLN A 149 5.94 16.67 11.07
C GLN A 149 4.60 16.90 10.35
N ALA A 150 4.34 16.18 9.25
CA ALA A 150 3.10 16.29 8.48
C ALA A 150 1.85 15.95 9.31
N SER A 151 2.00 15.12 10.35
CA SER A 151 0.93 14.70 11.25
C SER A 151 0.87 15.48 12.58
N GLY A 152 1.73 16.49 12.76
CA GLY A 152 1.96 17.08 14.08
C GLY A 152 2.38 16.02 15.11
N ASN A 153 3.18 15.03 14.66
CA ASN A 153 3.65 13.87 15.42
C ASN A 153 2.56 12.93 15.95
N LYS A 154 1.36 12.91 15.34
CA LYS A 154 0.31 11.91 15.64
C LYS A 154 0.43 10.64 14.80
N GLY A 155 1.21 10.69 13.73
CA GLY A 155 1.42 9.61 12.76
C GLY A 155 0.39 9.57 11.63
N TYR A 156 -0.89 9.86 11.91
CA TYR A 156 -1.95 9.89 10.91
C TYR A 156 -2.37 11.33 10.56
N TYR A 157 -2.69 11.58 9.29
CA TYR A 157 -2.98 12.91 8.74
C TYR A 157 -3.63 12.80 7.37
N SER A 158 -4.15 13.93 6.87
CA SER A 158 -4.73 14.03 5.54
C SER A 158 -4.25 15.30 4.83
N PHE A 159 -4.31 15.29 3.51
CA PHE A 159 -4.00 16.45 2.67
C PHE A 159 -4.70 16.34 1.32
N ASP A 160 -4.93 17.48 0.67
CA ASP A 160 -5.50 17.53 -0.67
C ASP A 160 -4.40 17.81 -1.70
N HIS A 161 -4.35 17.02 -2.76
CA HIS A 161 -3.47 17.28 -3.89
C HIS A 161 -4.22 17.07 -5.21
N SER A 162 -4.25 18.11 -6.05
CA SER A 162 -4.87 18.06 -7.38
C SER A 162 -6.33 17.57 -7.43
N GLY A 163 -7.10 17.83 -6.37
CA GLY A 163 -8.51 17.42 -6.27
C GLY A 163 -8.73 15.98 -5.78
N VAL A 164 -7.67 15.31 -5.34
CA VAL A 164 -7.71 14.02 -4.64
C VAL A 164 -7.41 14.27 -3.17
N HIS A 165 -8.18 13.62 -2.30
CA HIS A 165 -7.97 13.67 -0.87
C HIS A 165 -7.15 12.45 -0.43
N PHE A 166 -5.99 12.71 0.17
CA PHE A 166 -5.06 11.70 0.65
C PHE A 166 -5.19 11.54 2.16
N VAL A 167 -5.15 10.30 2.62
CA VAL A 167 -5.26 9.94 4.05
C VAL A 167 -4.13 8.96 4.38
N GLY A 168 -3.18 9.41 5.21
CA GLY A 168 -2.15 8.57 5.81
C GLY A 168 -2.64 8.01 7.13
N LEU A 169 -2.71 6.68 7.25
CA LEU A 169 -3.13 5.98 8.47
C LEU A 169 -1.98 5.18 9.08
N VAL A 170 -2.01 5.07 10.41
CA VAL A 170 -1.04 4.30 11.19
C VAL A 170 -1.73 3.09 11.79
N ASN A 171 -1.34 1.90 11.34
CA ASN A 171 -1.90 0.63 11.79
C ASN A 171 -0.88 -0.30 12.48
N VAL A 172 0.30 0.22 12.80
CA VAL A 172 1.43 -0.54 13.39
C VAL A 172 1.68 -0.22 14.87
N MET A 173 0.91 0.69 15.45
CA MET A 173 1.06 1.09 16.87
C MET A 173 0.14 0.30 17.82
N HIS A 174 -0.92 -0.33 17.28
CA HIS A 174 -1.96 -1.00 18.05
C HIS A 174 -2.34 -2.34 17.44
N PHE A 175 -1.55 -3.39 17.72
CA PHE A 175 -1.85 -4.71 17.20
C PHE A 175 -3.11 -5.33 17.82
N LYS A 176 -3.91 -5.96 16.97
CA LYS A 176 -5.04 -6.82 17.30
C LYS A 176 -4.56 -8.29 17.40
N PRO A 177 -5.41 -9.23 17.85
CA PRO A 177 -5.03 -10.65 17.93
C PRO A 177 -4.49 -11.20 16.60
N ASN A 178 -3.56 -12.16 16.70
CA ASN A 178 -2.82 -12.75 15.56
C ASN A 178 -1.86 -11.78 14.84
N GLY A 179 -1.46 -10.69 15.50
CA GLY A 179 -0.51 -9.73 14.93
C GLY A 179 -1.09 -8.86 13.83
N LEU A 180 -2.42 -8.80 13.69
CA LEU A 180 -3.07 -7.87 12.76
C LEU A 180 -2.83 -6.43 13.23
N GLY A 181 -2.67 -5.51 12.30
CA GLY A 181 -2.61 -4.09 12.60
C GLY A 181 -3.92 -3.55 13.21
N GLY A 182 -3.87 -2.34 13.73
CA GLY A 182 -5.06 -1.68 14.28
C GLY A 182 -4.95 -0.16 14.28
N LEU A 183 -6.07 0.48 13.94
CA LEU A 183 -6.19 1.93 13.85
C LEU A 183 -6.54 2.55 15.21
N GLY A 184 -7.43 1.88 15.97
CA GLY A 184 -7.93 2.38 17.24
C GLY A 184 -8.99 3.48 17.12
N ASP A 185 -9.74 3.66 18.21
CA ASP A 185 -10.98 4.44 18.23
C ASP A 185 -10.74 5.93 17.90
N ASP A 186 -9.67 6.53 18.44
CA ASP A 186 -9.35 7.95 18.23
C ASP A 186 -9.04 8.25 16.74
N GLN A 187 -8.27 7.38 16.10
CA GLN A 187 -7.93 7.51 14.68
C GLN A 187 -9.15 7.25 13.78
N LEU A 188 -10.00 6.28 14.13
CA LEU A 188 -11.25 6.01 13.41
C LEU A 188 -12.24 7.18 13.53
N ALA A 189 -12.36 7.77 14.71
CA ALA A 189 -13.17 8.96 14.94
C ALA A 189 -12.63 10.18 14.15
N TRP A 190 -11.30 10.36 14.14
CA TRP A 190 -10.64 11.37 13.32
C TRP A 190 -10.92 11.17 11.83
N LEU A 191 -10.72 9.96 11.31
CA LEU A 191 -10.95 9.61 9.91
C LEU A 191 -12.39 9.92 9.48
N LYS A 192 -13.36 9.55 10.32
CA LYS A 192 -14.77 9.85 10.07
C LYS A 192 -15.04 11.35 10.00
N ALA A 193 -14.41 12.14 10.88
CA ALA A 193 -14.57 13.58 10.93
C ALA A 193 -13.93 14.28 9.71
N ASP A 194 -12.73 13.85 9.33
CA ASP A 194 -11.97 14.30 8.17
C ASP A 194 -12.79 14.08 6.87
N LEU A 195 -13.25 12.85 6.66
CA LEU A 195 -14.05 12.48 5.47
C LEU A 195 -15.43 13.15 5.38
N LYS A 196 -15.96 13.70 6.49
CA LYS A 196 -17.31 14.27 6.54
C LYS A 196 -17.47 15.48 5.61
N GLY A 197 -16.41 16.27 5.45
CA GLY A 197 -16.42 17.49 4.63
C GLY A 197 -16.39 17.24 3.11
N HIS A 198 -16.02 16.03 2.68
CA HIS A 198 -15.82 15.71 1.27
C HIS A 198 -17.10 15.18 0.62
N SER A 199 -17.33 15.57 -0.64
CA SER A 199 -18.43 15.05 -1.46
C SER A 199 -18.20 13.58 -1.80
N SER A 200 -19.27 12.82 -2.05
CA SER A 200 -19.17 11.43 -2.52
C SER A 200 -18.40 11.28 -3.84
N SER A 201 -18.21 12.36 -4.57
CA SER A 201 -17.48 12.38 -5.83
C SER A 201 -16.00 12.77 -5.70
N THR A 202 -15.55 13.10 -4.49
CA THR A 202 -14.13 13.34 -4.18
C THR A 202 -13.40 12.00 -4.23
N PRO A 203 -12.34 11.83 -5.04
CA PRO A 203 -11.51 10.63 -5.00
C PRO A 203 -10.68 10.60 -3.72
N ILE A 204 -10.66 9.44 -3.07
CA ILE A 204 -9.88 9.22 -1.86
C ILE A 204 -8.72 8.27 -2.14
N VAL A 205 -7.53 8.62 -1.66
CA VAL A 205 -6.37 7.72 -1.58
C VAL A 205 -6.02 7.52 -0.12
N VAL A 206 -6.16 6.29 0.37
CA VAL A 206 -5.74 5.90 1.71
C VAL A 206 -4.43 5.15 1.58
N PHE A 207 -3.44 5.49 2.40
CA PHE A 207 -2.18 4.76 2.47
C PHE A 207 -1.83 4.45 3.93
N ALA A 208 -1.46 3.20 4.17
CA ALA A 208 -1.07 2.67 5.48
C ALA A 208 -0.01 1.59 5.29
N HIS A 209 0.68 1.15 6.34
CA HIS A 209 1.69 0.11 6.16
C HIS A 209 1.08 -1.28 5.99
N MET A 210 0.37 -1.79 7.01
CA MET A 210 -0.22 -3.12 6.94
C MET A 210 -1.47 -3.13 6.04
N PRO A 211 -1.77 -4.24 5.33
CA PRO A 211 -2.95 -4.33 4.49
C PRO A 211 -4.25 -3.95 5.23
N MET A 212 -5.08 -3.09 4.62
CA MET A 212 -6.41 -2.75 5.17
C MET A 212 -7.51 -3.76 4.77
N TRP A 213 -7.09 -4.95 4.36
CA TRP A 213 -7.91 -6.16 4.33
C TRP A 213 -7.04 -7.34 4.76
N THR A 214 -7.65 -8.41 5.25
CA THR A 214 -6.89 -9.60 5.66
C THR A 214 -6.50 -10.44 4.45
N ILE A 215 -5.22 -10.44 4.10
CA ILE A 215 -4.62 -11.29 3.05
C ILE A 215 -4.34 -12.68 3.62
N TYR A 216 -3.65 -12.74 4.76
CA TYR A 216 -3.30 -14.00 5.41
C TYR A 216 -3.17 -13.83 6.92
N GLN A 217 -4.26 -14.11 7.63
CA GLN A 217 -4.36 -13.91 9.07
C GLN A 217 -3.26 -14.61 9.90
N PRO A 218 -2.80 -15.84 9.59
CA PRO A 218 -1.77 -16.49 10.39
C PRO A 218 -0.44 -15.74 10.44
N TRP A 219 -0.18 -14.85 9.47
CA TRP A 219 1.03 -14.01 9.44
C TRP A 219 0.74 -12.56 9.81
N GLY A 220 -0.43 -12.26 10.38
CA GLY A 220 -0.81 -10.89 10.72
C GLY A 220 -1.02 -9.98 9.52
N TRP A 221 -1.09 -10.52 8.30
CA TRP A 221 -1.24 -9.73 7.07
C TRP A 221 -2.66 -9.18 6.92
N GLY A 222 -2.93 -8.09 7.63
CA GLY A 222 -4.19 -7.38 7.65
C GLY A 222 -4.30 -6.39 8.82
N THR A 223 -5.36 -5.60 8.81
CA THR A 223 -5.70 -4.64 9.86
C THR A 223 -7.06 -5.04 10.44
N GLY A 224 -7.11 -5.36 11.74
CA GLY A 224 -8.27 -6.01 12.35
C GLY A 224 -9.53 -5.14 12.45
N ASP A 225 -9.37 -3.82 12.53
CA ASP A 225 -10.47 -2.84 12.57
C ASP A 225 -10.64 -2.04 11.27
N ALA A 226 -9.98 -2.44 10.18
CA ALA A 226 -10.13 -1.77 8.88
C ALA A 226 -11.57 -1.82 8.34
N GLY A 227 -12.36 -2.84 8.74
CA GLY A 227 -13.77 -2.93 8.38
C GLY A 227 -14.58 -1.70 8.80
N GLU A 228 -14.26 -1.09 9.95
CA GLU A 228 -14.92 0.14 10.39
C GLU A 228 -14.54 1.33 9.50
N ALA A 229 -13.25 1.49 9.19
CA ALA A 229 -12.78 2.51 8.25
C ALA A 229 -13.45 2.37 6.87
N MET A 230 -13.65 1.14 6.38
CA MET A 230 -14.36 0.90 5.11
C MET A 230 -15.80 1.41 5.13
N THR A 231 -16.48 1.39 6.28
CA THR A 231 -17.85 1.95 6.39
C THR A 231 -17.91 3.45 6.15
N TYR A 232 -16.81 4.16 6.41
CA TYR A 232 -16.68 5.60 6.16
C TYR A 232 -16.31 5.89 4.69
N LEU A 233 -15.55 4.99 4.09
CA LEU A 233 -14.98 5.12 2.74
C LEU A 233 -15.95 4.69 1.62
N GLN A 234 -16.82 3.72 1.86
CA GLN A 234 -17.74 3.16 0.84
C GLN A 234 -18.69 4.19 0.20
N ARG A 235 -18.89 5.36 0.81
CA ARG A 235 -19.74 6.44 0.26
C ARG A 235 -19.09 7.21 -0.89
N PHE A 236 -17.77 7.11 -1.06
CA PHE A 236 -17.03 7.81 -2.09
C PHE A 236 -17.00 6.99 -3.36
N GLY A 237 -17.41 7.55 -4.51
CA GLY A 237 -17.44 6.86 -5.79
C GLY A 237 -16.08 6.28 -6.21
N SER A 238 -14.99 6.70 -5.57
CA SER A 238 -13.69 6.09 -5.71
C SER A 238 -12.84 6.15 -4.46
N VAL A 239 -12.28 4.99 -4.09
CA VAL A 239 -11.26 4.88 -3.05
C VAL A 239 -10.14 3.97 -3.54
N THR A 240 -8.89 4.42 -3.40
CA THR A 240 -7.70 3.59 -3.59
C THR A 240 -7.04 3.42 -2.24
N VAL A 241 -6.73 2.18 -1.85
CA VAL A 241 -6.10 1.82 -0.59
C VAL A 241 -4.77 1.15 -0.89
N LEU A 242 -3.68 1.74 -0.38
CA LEU A 242 -2.31 1.39 -0.71
C LEU A 242 -1.55 0.92 0.53
N ASN A 243 -0.89 -0.22 0.42
CA ASN A 243 -0.14 -0.82 1.52
C ASN A 243 1.22 -1.38 1.09
N GLY A 244 2.08 -1.60 2.08
CA GLY A 244 3.38 -2.28 1.96
C GLY A 244 3.34 -3.67 2.58
N HIS A 245 4.31 -3.94 3.45
CA HIS A 245 4.37 -5.00 4.48
C HIS A 245 4.55 -6.43 3.95
N ILE A 246 3.89 -6.79 2.84
CA ILE A 246 3.92 -8.17 2.31
C ILE A 246 4.93 -8.38 1.17
N HIS A 247 5.60 -7.28 0.76
CA HIS A 247 6.67 -7.24 -0.26
C HIS A 247 6.27 -7.82 -1.62
N GLN A 248 4.98 -7.77 -1.96
CA GLN A 248 4.39 -8.42 -3.13
C GLN A 248 3.30 -7.54 -3.72
N ILE A 249 3.06 -7.69 -5.03
CA ILE A 249 1.91 -7.07 -5.69
C ILE A 249 0.70 -7.99 -5.52
N VAL A 250 -0.26 -7.54 -4.71
CA VAL A 250 -1.58 -8.15 -4.56
C VAL A 250 -2.61 -7.05 -4.77
N SER A 251 -3.68 -7.35 -5.50
CA SER A 251 -4.76 -6.40 -5.72
C SER A 251 -6.13 -7.05 -5.58
N LYS A 252 -7.06 -6.25 -5.07
CA LYS A 252 -8.46 -6.61 -4.88
C LYS A 252 -9.33 -5.41 -5.21
N VAL A 253 -10.55 -5.66 -5.66
CA VAL A 253 -11.60 -4.64 -5.75
C VAL A 253 -12.79 -5.10 -4.92
N GLU A 254 -13.35 -4.19 -4.11
CA GLU A 254 -14.58 -4.39 -3.36
C GLU A 254 -15.47 -3.16 -3.54
N GLY A 255 -16.51 -3.30 -4.37
CA GLY A 255 -17.36 -2.19 -4.77
C GLY A 255 -16.55 -1.09 -5.48
N ASN A 256 -16.50 0.08 -4.88
CA ASN A 256 -15.77 1.28 -5.32
C ASN A 256 -14.40 1.45 -4.66
N ILE A 257 -13.95 0.46 -3.87
CA ILE A 257 -12.66 0.47 -3.19
C ILE A 257 -11.71 -0.47 -3.90
N THR A 258 -10.59 0.07 -4.36
CA THR A 258 -9.47 -0.71 -4.93
C THR A 258 -8.35 -0.77 -3.92
N PHE A 259 -7.80 -1.96 -3.78
CA PHE A 259 -6.85 -2.36 -2.76
C PHE A 259 -5.59 -2.84 -3.48
N HIS A 260 -4.42 -2.30 -3.12
CA HIS A 260 -3.16 -2.61 -3.79
C HIS A 260 -1.99 -2.61 -2.81
N THR A 261 -1.14 -3.64 -2.90
CA THR A 261 0.11 -3.72 -2.13
C THR A 261 1.31 -3.53 -3.05
N ALA A 262 2.35 -2.86 -2.56
CA ALA A 262 3.59 -2.63 -3.29
C ALA A 262 4.65 -3.71 -3.01
N ARG A 263 5.62 -3.83 -3.92
CA ARG A 263 6.87 -4.55 -3.65
C ARG A 263 7.74 -3.75 -2.68
N SER A 264 8.59 -4.46 -1.97
CA SER A 264 9.72 -3.88 -1.27
C SER A 264 10.81 -3.45 -2.25
N THR A 265 11.62 -2.49 -1.82
CA THR A 265 12.90 -2.15 -2.49
C THR A 265 14.09 -2.84 -1.82
N ALA A 266 13.88 -3.53 -0.70
CA ALA A 266 14.91 -4.21 0.09
C ALA A 266 15.04 -5.69 -0.29
N TYR A 267 14.01 -6.50 -0.07
CA TYR A 267 14.04 -7.94 -0.31
C TYR A 267 12.62 -8.47 -0.58
N PRO A 268 12.43 -9.59 -1.28
CA PRO A 268 11.11 -10.22 -1.38
C PRO A 268 10.75 -10.99 -0.11
N GLN A 269 9.46 -11.31 0.05
CA GLN A 269 8.94 -12.26 1.03
C GLN A 269 8.24 -13.43 0.31
N PRO A 270 8.07 -14.60 0.96
CA PRO A 270 7.31 -15.70 0.38
C PRO A 270 5.82 -15.34 0.21
N THR A 271 5.14 -16.04 -0.71
CA THR A 271 3.68 -15.94 -0.85
C THR A 271 2.97 -16.46 0.40
N ALA A 272 1.79 -15.91 0.71
CA ALA A 272 0.96 -16.30 1.85
C ALA A 272 0.89 -17.84 2.06
N GLY A 273 1.25 -18.30 3.27
CA GLY A 273 1.19 -19.71 3.66
C GLY A 273 2.31 -20.59 3.12
N ASN A 274 3.28 -20.04 2.39
CA ASN A 274 4.45 -20.77 1.91
C ASN A 274 5.65 -20.54 2.84
N GLY A 275 5.98 -21.53 3.67
CA GLY A 275 7.07 -21.45 4.64
C GLY A 275 6.62 -21.08 6.06
N PRO A 276 7.57 -20.83 6.98
CA PRO A 276 7.28 -20.68 8.41
C PRO A 276 6.72 -19.30 8.78
N GLY A 277 6.82 -18.30 7.91
CA GLY A 277 6.44 -16.92 8.20
C GLY A 277 6.86 -15.94 7.09
N PRO A 278 6.51 -14.65 7.23
CA PRO A 278 6.85 -13.59 6.29
C PRO A 278 8.33 -13.16 6.44
N MET A 279 9.26 -14.09 6.24
CA MET A 279 10.69 -13.85 6.40
C MET A 279 11.33 -13.33 5.09
N PRO A 280 12.46 -12.59 5.15
CA PRO A 280 13.23 -12.24 3.96
C PRO A 280 13.55 -13.48 3.13
N LEU A 281 13.19 -13.43 1.84
CA LEU A 281 13.37 -14.53 0.90
C LEU A 281 14.65 -14.34 0.11
N THR A 282 15.63 -15.23 0.30
CA THR A 282 16.82 -15.29 -0.54
C THR A 282 16.47 -15.88 -1.91
N VAL A 283 16.84 -15.16 -2.97
CA VAL A 283 16.70 -15.60 -4.37
C VAL A 283 18.05 -15.46 -5.08
N PRO A 284 18.26 -16.12 -6.22
CA PRO A 284 19.45 -15.89 -7.04
C PRO A 284 19.66 -14.40 -7.32
N SER A 285 20.91 -13.93 -7.28
CA SER A 285 21.24 -12.49 -7.37
C SER A 285 20.73 -11.83 -8.65
N ASP A 286 20.64 -12.58 -9.75
CA ASP A 286 20.12 -12.13 -11.04
C ASP A 286 18.58 -12.02 -11.07
N GLN A 287 17.88 -12.65 -10.12
CA GLN A 287 16.43 -12.58 -9.98
C GLN A 287 15.97 -11.48 -9.02
N LEU A 288 16.79 -11.12 -8.04
CA LEU A 288 16.44 -10.13 -7.01
C LEU A 288 15.89 -8.81 -7.59
N PRO A 289 16.53 -8.15 -8.59
CA PRO A 289 16.00 -6.90 -9.14
C PRO A 289 14.59 -7.02 -9.75
N ARG A 290 14.20 -8.21 -10.24
CA ARG A 290 12.86 -8.47 -10.80
C ARG A 290 11.78 -8.66 -9.74
N MET A 291 12.18 -8.89 -8.49
CA MET A 291 11.27 -9.09 -7.35
C MET A 291 11.13 -7.84 -6.48
N LEU A 292 11.97 -6.84 -6.71
CA LEU A 292 11.93 -5.53 -6.09
C LEU A 292 11.33 -4.51 -7.06
N GLY A 293 10.78 -3.41 -6.55
CA GLY A 293 10.25 -2.39 -7.45
C GLY A 293 9.50 -1.26 -6.77
N VAL A 294 8.88 -0.44 -7.62
CA VAL A 294 8.04 0.70 -7.23
C VAL A 294 6.71 0.68 -7.98
N THR A 295 5.70 1.28 -7.38
CA THR A 295 4.37 1.42 -7.96
C THR A 295 4.12 2.89 -8.29
N SER A 296 3.83 3.18 -9.55
CA SER A 296 3.47 4.52 -10.03
C SER A 296 1.98 4.59 -10.32
N ILE A 297 1.32 5.67 -9.88
CA ILE A 297 -0.12 5.86 -10.11
C ILE A 297 -0.32 7.08 -11.00
N LYS A 298 -0.93 6.87 -12.16
CA LYS A 298 -1.32 7.93 -13.10
C LYS A 298 -2.82 8.05 -13.14
N ILE A 299 -3.33 9.28 -13.11
CA ILE A 299 -4.73 9.56 -13.43
C ILE A 299 -4.77 10.22 -14.81
N MET A 300 -5.27 9.49 -15.80
CA MET A 300 -5.57 10.01 -17.12
C MET A 300 -6.86 10.82 -17.10
N ARG A 301 -6.95 11.82 -17.98
CA ARG A 301 -8.17 12.61 -18.17
C ARG A 301 -8.98 12.09 -19.34
N HIS A 302 -10.26 11.87 -19.06
CA HIS A 302 -11.40 11.61 -19.94
C HIS A 302 -11.19 10.61 -21.13
N PRO A 303 -11.79 9.41 -21.07
CA PRO A 303 -12.41 8.85 -19.87
C PRO A 303 -11.36 8.85 -18.76
N LEU A 304 -11.76 9.34 -17.58
CA LEU A 304 -10.84 9.38 -16.45
C LEU A 304 -10.42 7.95 -16.22
N ALA A 305 -9.12 7.70 -16.14
CA ALA A 305 -8.56 6.36 -16.01
C ALA A 305 -7.43 6.41 -15.00
N ALA A 306 -7.53 5.74 -13.85
CA ALA A 306 -6.34 5.59 -13.01
C ALA A 306 -5.62 4.30 -13.39
N THR A 307 -4.39 4.44 -13.88
CA THR A 307 -3.54 3.32 -14.23
C THR A 307 -2.46 3.20 -13.17
N LEU A 308 -2.43 2.06 -12.48
CA LEU A 308 -1.29 1.66 -11.67
C LEU A 308 -0.27 0.98 -12.57
N THR A 309 1.00 1.25 -12.32
CA THR A 309 2.12 0.65 -13.05
C THR A 309 3.18 0.22 -12.06
N ASP A 310 3.37 -1.09 -11.93
CA ASP A 310 4.44 -1.68 -11.14
C ASP A 310 5.68 -1.83 -12.02
N THR A 311 6.79 -1.23 -11.58
CA THR A 311 8.07 -1.27 -12.27
C THR A 311 9.09 -2.00 -11.41
N THR A 312 9.75 -3.01 -11.97
CA THR A 312 10.84 -3.72 -11.30
C THR A 312 12.15 -2.95 -11.38
N LEU A 313 13.15 -3.31 -10.56
CA LEU A 313 14.50 -2.71 -10.64
C LEU A 313 15.38 -3.32 -11.76
N ALA A 314 14.84 -4.24 -12.56
CA ALA A 314 15.52 -4.96 -13.64
C ALA A 314 15.35 -4.30 -15.02
#